data_AF-A0A935B546-F1
#
_entry.id   AF-A0A935B546-F1
#
_cell.length_a   1.000
_cell.length_b   1.000
_cell.length_c   1.000
_cell.angle_alpha   90.00
_cell.angle_beta   90.00
_cell.angle_gamma   90.00
#
_symmetry.space_group_name_H-M   'P 1'
#
loop_
_entity.id
_entity.type
_entity.pdbx_description
1 polymer ?
#
loop_
_entity_poly.entity_id
_entity_poly.type
_entity_poly.pdbx_seq_one_letter_code
_entity_poly.pdbx_strand_id
1 'polypeptide(L)'
;MKTRLTLLLLALGMDAAQAAEWRVVLLKPPGCTSCMFVEELLKRRAQLREAVLEDGAGGRVTAAIERRASSALSPQEWNELSALPWFDAKAWLRQAEARNVQVLLKRDGVVVSGGDIAESADLRMARFPDSVTTPNPGDDVQASREARTNFASELYLRTWNLNWFYRLALDPSIVGARRGAGPLLATASPLEAALGQANVMLMSTASGAADNEIFNALRIEEIRGVLAQSLSFDTKNLHVFYGSGAPQGANALEVRNGQLELVRRNVDGARPFTPETAARIFQSIRARPGSRNLMVLVGHGSPEGAGMWGSPLPLSPTALRDLHEHGGGDDVLVSGNCFGGVMARTMSCGFFGARPDIVATGCQADAVEVAQSRDYLHIFFSGLVPGARRLVDADGDGAVSFAEAHWYASKEGDVRNITYTSVDALADAWFEANAASAPQSLTVQDVLALADAGTVPEARTLRDLLTGYAPDLTVTLNDLASQAANWKPGAGPRPQVAQLARRLLFKKSAKEGREELSRLQACENRPVASFLQP
;
A
#
# COMPACT_ATOMS: atom_id res chain seq x y z
N MET A 1 -71.57 36.35 -36.49
CA MET A 1 -71.28 34.98 -36.97
C MET A 1 -69.76 34.83 -37.10
N LYS A 2 -69.20 33.82 -36.40
CA LYS A 2 -68.01 33.00 -36.75
C LYS A 2 -66.90 33.76 -37.50
N THR A 3 -65.71 34.04 -36.96
CA THR A 3 -64.63 33.06 -36.76
C THR A 3 -63.39 33.82 -36.24
N ARG A 4 -63.19 34.01 -34.92
CA ARG A 4 -61.91 34.54 -34.35
C ARG A 4 -61.76 34.10 -32.89
N LEU A 5 -61.64 32.80 -32.65
CA LEU A 5 -61.27 32.28 -31.33
C LEU A 5 -60.62 30.90 -31.47
N THR A 6 -59.57 30.79 -32.27
CA THR A 6 -58.78 29.56 -32.40
C THR A 6 -57.36 29.89 -32.88
N LEU A 7 -56.63 30.72 -32.13
CA LEU A 7 -55.22 31.01 -32.44
C LEU A 7 -54.42 31.47 -31.20
N LEU A 8 -54.84 31.06 -29.99
CA LEU A 8 -54.17 31.46 -28.75
C LEU A 8 -54.06 30.35 -27.70
N LEU A 9 -53.99 29.08 -28.12
CA LEU A 9 -53.85 27.92 -27.22
C LEU A 9 -52.92 26.81 -27.76
N LEU A 10 -51.99 27.14 -28.67
CA LEU A 10 -50.96 26.22 -29.19
C LEU A 10 -49.53 26.77 -29.09
N ALA A 11 -49.30 27.79 -28.26
CA ALA A 11 -47.97 28.37 -27.99
C ALA A 11 -47.53 28.18 -26.53
N LEU A 12 -48.06 27.17 -25.84
CA LEU A 12 -47.65 26.74 -24.51
C LEU A 12 -47.50 25.22 -24.57
N GLY A 13 -46.30 24.75 -24.86
CA GLY A 13 -46.03 23.32 -25.01
C GLY A 13 -44.87 22.99 -25.92
N MET A 14 -43.80 23.79 -25.89
CA MET A 14 -42.47 23.37 -26.33
C MET A 14 -41.44 24.02 -25.42
N ASP A 15 -41.47 23.67 -24.13
CA ASP A 15 -40.21 23.54 -23.41
C ASP A 15 -39.47 22.41 -24.12
N ALA A 16 -38.68 22.77 -25.13
CA ALA A 16 -37.59 21.92 -25.55
C ALA A 16 -36.76 21.73 -24.29
N ALA A 17 -36.83 20.54 -23.68
CA ALA A 17 -35.91 20.15 -22.63
C ALA A 17 -34.51 20.39 -23.19
N GLN A 18 -33.87 21.49 -22.75
CA GLN A 18 -32.49 21.77 -23.13
C GLN A 18 -31.71 20.56 -22.64
N ALA A 19 -31.15 19.81 -23.58
CA ALA A 19 -30.25 18.73 -23.25
C ALA A 19 -29.14 19.32 -22.38
N ALA A 20 -28.97 18.78 -21.18
CA ALA A 20 -28.01 19.29 -20.21
C ALA A 20 -26.63 19.45 -20.86
N GLU A 21 -25.97 20.58 -20.63
CA GLU A 21 -24.66 20.86 -21.20
C GLU A 21 -23.60 20.08 -20.41
N TRP A 22 -22.94 19.13 -21.07
CA TRP A 22 -21.84 18.38 -20.48
C TRP A 22 -20.49 18.97 -20.89
N ARG A 23 -19.58 19.07 -19.93
CA ARG A 23 -18.21 19.55 -20.19
C ARG A 23 -17.18 18.77 -19.39
N VAL A 24 -16.14 18.32 -20.05
CA VAL A 24 -14.93 17.76 -19.42
C VAL A 24 -13.90 18.88 -19.34
N VAL A 25 -13.46 19.22 -18.13
CA VAL A 25 -12.34 20.14 -17.91
C VAL A 25 -11.11 19.33 -17.54
N LEU A 26 -10.10 19.36 -18.40
CA LEU A 26 -8.79 18.75 -18.17
C LEU A 26 -7.87 19.78 -17.54
N LEU A 27 -7.53 19.56 -16.28
CA LEU A 27 -6.58 20.35 -15.51
C LEU A 27 -5.17 19.81 -15.78
N LYS A 28 -4.37 20.61 -16.48
CA LYS A 28 -3.05 20.23 -17.01
C LYS A 28 -1.99 21.19 -16.46
N PRO A 29 -1.46 20.95 -15.25
CA PRO A 29 -0.45 21.85 -14.68
C PRO A 29 0.84 21.86 -15.53
N PRO A 30 1.57 22.99 -15.58
CA PRO A 30 2.87 23.04 -16.25
C PRO A 30 3.86 21.99 -15.72
N GLY A 31 4.59 21.33 -16.62
CA GLY A 31 5.55 20.27 -16.25
C GLY A 31 4.92 18.91 -15.93
N CYS A 32 3.63 18.74 -16.20
CA CYS A 32 2.91 17.48 -16.09
C CYS A 32 3.40 16.46 -17.13
N THR A 33 4.01 15.37 -16.66
CA THR A 33 4.57 14.31 -17.52
C THR A 33 3.49 13.43 -18.15
N SER A 34 2.39 13.21 -17.45
CA SER A 34 1.24 12.43 -17.94
C SER A 34 0.37 13.19 -18.96
N CYS A 35 0.52 14.51 -19.05
CA CYS A 35 -0.26 15.36 -19.95
C CYS A 35 -0.03 15.05 -21.42
N MET A 36 1.20 14.65 -21.79
CA MET A 36 1.49 14.24 -23.17
C MET A 36 0.74 12.97 -23.54
N PHE A 37 0.68 12.01 -22.62
CA PHE A 37 -0.08 10.78 -22.80
C PHE A 37 -1.59 11.06 -22.94
N VAL A 38 -2.13 12.02 -22.16
CA VAL A 38 -3.56 12.35 -22.25
C VAL A 38 -3.87 12.95 -23.62
N GLU A 39 -3.03 13.86 -24.12
CA GLU A 39 -3.23 14.41 -25.46
C GLU A 39 -3.11 13.34 -26.54
N GLU A 40 -2.13 12.44 -26.43
CA GLU A 40 -1.96 11.36 -27.39
C GLU A 40 -3.16 10.41 -27.39
N LEU A 41 -3.72 10.09 -26.22
CA LEU A 41 -4.96 9.34 -26.11
C LEU A 41 -6.12 10.03 -26.82
N LEU A 42 -6.34 11.31 -26.53
CA LEU A 42 -7.44 12.08 -27.12
C LEU A 42 -7.28 12.18 -28.65
N LYS A 43 -6.03 12.30 -29.16
CA LYS A 43 -5.74 12.20 -30.60
C LYS A 43 -6.13 10.85 -31.16
N ARG A 44 -5.66 9.75 -30.56
CA ARG A 44 -5.94 8.37 -31.02
C ARG A 44 -7.43 8.05 -31.04
N ARG A 45 -8.22 8.65 -30.14
CA ARG A 45 -9.69 8.48 -30.08
C ARG A 45 -10.49 9.52 -30.87
N ALA A 46 -9.84 10.45 -31.55
CA ALA A 46 -10.48 11.60 -32.20
C ALA A 46 -11.34 12.45 -31.24
N GLN A 47 -11.00 12.49 -29.95
CA GLN A 47 -11.70 13.20 -28.88
C GLN A 47 -10.93 14.46 -28.45
N LEU A 48 -10.42 15.25 -29.40
CA LEU A 48 -9.62 16.43 -29.02
C LEU A 48 -10.46 17.60 -28.54
N ARG A 49 -11.68 17.76 -29.06
CA ARG A 49 -12.56 18.90 -28.75
C ARG A 49 -13.81 18.48 -28.00
N GLU A 50 -14.28 17.27 -28.25
CA GLU A 50 -15.48 16.70 -27.65
C GLU A 50 -15.22 15.23 -27.35
N ALA A 51 -15.82 14.72 -26.27
CA ALA A 51 -15.87 13.30 -25.95
C ALA A 51 -17.32 12.83 -25.97
N VAL A 52 -17.55 11.68 -26.59
CA VAL A 52 -18.79 10.92 -26.39
C VAL A 52 -18.61 10.10 -25.12
N LEU A 53 -19.41 10.39 -24.09
CA LEU A 53 -19.38 9.73 -22.80
C LEU A 53 -20.52 8.72 -22.69
N GLU A 54 -20.19 7.48 -22.31
CA GLU A 54 -21.15 6.38 -22.25
C GLU A 54 -21.38 5.88 -20.82
N ASP A 55 -22.64 5.70 -20.43
CA ASP A 55 -23.01 5.20 -19.10
C ASP A 55 -22.77 3.68 -18.94
N GLY A 56 -22.59 2.96 -20.05
CA GLY A 56 -22.45 1.49 -20.06
C GLY A 56 -23.77 0.71 -20.07
N ALA A 57 -24.91 1.39 -19.95
CA ALA A 57 -26.27 0.84 -20.13
C ALA A 57 -26.88 1.20 -21.49
N GLY A 58 -26.14 1.92 -22.34
CA GLY A 58 -26.54 2.32 -23.69
C GLY A 58 -26.87 3.81 -23.83
N GLY A 59 -26.87 4.56 -22.73
CA GLY A 59 -26.99 6.02 -22.74
C GLY A 59 -25.66 6.70 -23.08
N ARG A 60 -25.76 7.80 -23.83
CA ARG A 60 -24.63 8.56 -24.33
C ARG A 60 -24.88 10.06 -24.23
N VAL A 61 -23.85 10.81 -23.88
CA VAL A 61 -23.84 12.27 -23.94
C VAL A 61 -22.59 12.76 -24.64
N THR A 62 -22.66 13.90 -25.32
CA THR A 62 -21.49 14.57 -25.88
C THR A 62 -21.06 15.66 -24.91
N ALA A 63 -19.78 15.65 -24.51
CA ALA A 63 -19.21 16.64 -23.63
C ALA A 63 -18.09 17.42 -24.34
N ALA A 64 -18.14 18.74 -24.29
CA ALA A 64 -17.05 19.57 -24.76
C ALA A 64 -15.82 19.40 -23.86
N ILE A 65 -14.62 19.42 -24.44
CA ILE A 65 -13.34 19.27 -23.72
C ILE A 65 -12.67 20.63 -23.61
N GLU A 66 -12.59 21.14 -22.39
CA GLU A 66 -11.85 22.33 -22.01
C GLU A 66 -10.50 21.93 -21.42
N ARG A 67 -9.43 22.66 -21.77
CA ARG A 67 -8.09 22.45 -21.20
C ARG A 67 -7.68 23.67 -20.41
N ARG A 68 -7.35 23.47 -19.14
CA ARG A 68 -6.83 24.52 -18.26
C ARG A 68 -5.38 24.21 -17.95
N ALA A 69 -4.47 25.15 -18.23
CA ALA A 69 -3.04 25.00 -17.94
C ALA A 69 -2.72 25.22 -16.45
N SER A 70 -3.49 24.59 -15.56
CA SER A 70 -3.42 24.75 -14.11
C SER A 70 -4.18 23.61 -13.42
N SER A 71 -3.75 23.22 -12.21
CA SER A 71 -4.50 22.37 -11.28
C SER A 71 -5.40 23.17 -10.32
N ALA A 72 -5.39 24.50 -10.41
CA ALA A 72 -6.16 25.37 -9.53
C ALA A 72 -7.67 25.26 -9.78
N LEU A 73 -8.40 25.03 -8.70
CA LEU A 73 -9.85 25.10 -8.63
C LEU A 73 -10.30 26.49 -8.20
N SER A 74 -11.37 27.00 -8.80
CA SER A 74 -12.09 28.15 -8.24
C SER A 74 -12.72 27.77 -6.90
N PRO A 75 -13.04 28.74 -6.02
CA PRO A 75 -13.73 28.45 -4.75
C PRO A 75 -15.05 27.70 -4.95
N GLN A 76 -15.78 28.00 -6.03
CA GLN A 76 -17.00 27.30 -6.40
C GLN A 76 -16.72 25.84 -6.77
N GLU A 77 -15.77 25.58 -7.68
CA GLU A 77 -15.40 24.21 -8.09
C GLU A 77 -14.92 23.39 -6.89
N TRP A 78 -14.16 23.99 -5.97
CA TRP A 78 -13.73 23.33 -4.75
C TRP A 78 -14.91 22.94 -3.86
N ASN A 79 -15.86 23.85 -3.66
CA ASN A 79 -17.06 23.58 -2.85
C ASN A 79 -17.93 22.49 -3.47
N GLU A 80 -18.16 22.54 -4.79
CA GLU A 80 -18.94 21.55 -5.52
C GLU A 80 -18.28 20.16 -5.45
N LEU A 81 -16.97 20.09 -5.68
CA LEU A 81 -16.22 18.85 -5.61
C LEU A 81 -16.18 18.29 -4.18
N SER A 82 -16.02 19.15 -3.18
CA SER A 82 -16.02 18.79 -1.76
C SER A 82 -17.37 18.28 -1.25
N ALA A 83 -18.46 18.58 -1.95
CA ALA A 83 -19.79 18.07 -1.63
C ALA A 83 -20.04 16.65 -2.17
N LEU A 84 -19.16 16.12 -3.02
CA LEU A 84 -19.31 14.78 -3.58
C LEU A 84 -18.94 13.70 -2.55
N PRO A 85 -19.73 12.63 -2.40
CA PRO A 85 -19.55 11.65 -1.33
C PRO A 85 -18.27 10.82 -1.43
N TRP A 86 -17.60 10.78 -2.59
CA TRP A 86 -16.35 10.03 -2.81
C TRP A 86 -15.11 10.92 -2.87
N PHE A 87 -15.24 12.24 -2.76
CA PHE A 87 -14.12 13.14 -2.95
C PHE A 87 -13.17 13.12 -1.73
N ASP A 88 -11.88 12.93 -2.00
CA ASP A 88 -10.81 13.03 -1.02
C ASP A 88 -9.95 14.26 -1.31
N ALA A 89 -10.16 15.31 -0.51
CA ALA A 89 -9.44 16.57 -0.64
C ALA A 89 -7.92 16.42 -0.44
N LYS A 90 -7.47 15.54 0.47
CA LYS A 90 -6.04 15.31 0.71
C LYS A 90 -5.42 14.60 -0.48
N ALA A 91 -6.10 13.58 -1.03
CA ALA A 91 -5.65 12.91 -2.24
C ALA A 91 -5.57 13.88 -3.44
N TRP A 92 -6.60 14.71 -3.63
CA TRP A 92 -6.61 15.72 -4.69
C TRP A 92 -5.43 16.69 -4.61
N LEU A 93 -5.13 17.21 -3.42
CA LEU A 93 -4.01 18.13 -3.22
C LEU A 93 -2.66 17.45 -3.49
N ARG A 94 -2.47 16.21 -3.03
CA ARG A 94 -1.26 15.43 -3.33
C ARG A 94 -1.08 15.19 -4.83
N GLN A 95 -2.15 14.87 -5.55
CA GLN A 95 -2.12 14.69 -7.01
C GLN A 95 -1.79 16.00 -7.74
N ALA A 96 -2.33 17.13 -7.27
CA ALA A 96 -2.02 18.45 -7.80
C ALA A 96 -0.54 18.83 -7.57
N GLU A 97 0.00 18.53 -6.39
CA GLU A 97 1.42 18.73 -6.05
C GLU A 97 2.33 17.84 -6.90
N ALA A 98 1.92 16.59 -7.13
CA ALA A 98 2.58 15.66 -8.05
C ALA A 98 2.46 16.04 -9.54
N ARG A 99 1.70 17.11 -9.85
CA ARG A 99 1.45 17.63 -11.20
C ARG A 99 0.76 16.61 -12.12
N ASN A 100 -0.12 15.79 -11.55
CA ASN A 100 -0.92 14.84 -12.33
C ASN A 100 -2.01 15.56 -13.14
N VAL A 101 -2.53 14.89 -14.18
CA VAL A 101 -3.71 15.38 -14.90
C VAL A 101 -4.95 15.08 -14.07
N GLN A 102 -5.70 16.12 -13.75
CA GLN A 102 -6.98 15.99 -13.06
C GLN A 102 -8.12 16.32 -14.03
N VAL A 103 -9.27 15.68 -13.80
CA VAL A 103 -10.47 15.82 -14.61
C VAL A 103 -11.58 16.37 -13.72
N LEU A 104 -12.31 17.36 -14.23
CA LEU A 104 -13.63 17.72 -13.74
C LEU A 104 -14.65 17.40 -14.83
N LEU A 105 -15.73 16.73 -14.45
CA LEU A 105 -16.92 16.64 -15.29
C LEU A 105 -17.96 17.62 -14.76
N LYS A 106 -18.44 18.47 -15.65
CA LYS A 106 -19.48 19.44 -15.36
C LYS A 106 -20.75 19.11 -16.11
N ARG A 107 -21.89 19.35 -15.45
CA ARG A 107 -23.23 19.33 -16.02
C ARG A 107 -23.87 20.68 -15.73
N ASP A 108 -24.29 21.38 -16.77
CA ASP A 108 -24.90 22.71 -16.68
C ASP A 108 -24.04 23.70 -15.87
N GLY A 109 -22.71 23.60 -16.03
CA GLY A 109 -21.73 24.44 -15.34
C GLY A 109 -21.30 23.98 -13.94
N VAL A 110 -22.00 23.02 -13.33
CA VAL A 110 -21.73 22.50 -11.97
C VAL A 110 -20.85 21.26 -12.03
N VAL A 111 -19.84 21.16 -11.17
CA VAL A 111 -19.01 19.94 -11.04
C VAL A 111 -19.85 18.80 -10.46
N VAL A 112 -19.97 17.72 -11.23
CA VAL A 112 -20.74 16.51 -10.85
C VAL A 112 -19.84 15.29 -10.62
N SER A 113 -18.60 15.33 -11.09
CA SER A 113 -17.55 14.37 -10.72
C SER A 113 -16.17 14.92 -11.02
N GLY A 114 -15.13 14.32 -10.43
CA GLY A 114 -13.75 14.63 -10.74
C GLY A 114 -12.77 13.70 -10.05
N GLY A 115 -11.52 13.72 -10.51
CA GLY A 115 -10.41 12.95 -9.94
C GLY A 115 -9.18 12.96 -10.84
N ASP A 116 -8.15 12.21 -10.48
CA ASP A 116 -6.99 11.95 -11.35
C ASP A 116 -7.40 11.08 -12.55
N ILE A 117 -6.94 11.41 -13.76
CA ILE A 117 -7.21 10.60 -14.95
C ILE A 117 -6.75 9.14 -14.78
N ALA A 118 -5.70 8.89 -14.00
CA ALA A 118 -5.20 7.56 -13.72
C ALA A 118 -6.24 6.67 -13.03
N GLU A 119 -7.14 7.24 -12.23
CA GLU A 119 -8.24 6.51 -11.58
C GLU A 119 -9.25 5.94 -12.58
N SER A 120 -9.28 6.47 -13.79
CA SER A 120 -10.16 5.97 -14.85
C SER A 120 -9.69 4.66 -15.48
N ALA A 121 -8.39 4.33 -15.34
CA ALA A 121 -7.81 3.11 -15.88
C ALA A 121 -8.37 1.87 -15.18
N ASP A 122 -8.87 0.89 -15.93
CA ASP A 122 -9.22 -0.42 -15.39
C ASP A 122 -8.09 -1.40 -15.67
N LEU A 123 -7.13 -1.48 -14.74
CA LEU A 123 -5.94 -2.34 -14.87
C LEU A 123 -6.03 -3.64 -14.04
N ARG A 124 -7.19 -3.93 -13.45
CA ARG A 124 -7.35 -5.05 -12.49
C ARG A 124 -6.98 -6.41 -13.10
N MET A 125 -7.34 -6.60 -14.38
CA MET A 125 -7.04 -7.81 -15.14
C MET A 125 -5.84 -7.65 -16.08
N ALA A 126 -5.18 -6.50 -16.08
CA ALA A 126 -4.04 -6.26 -16.96
C ALA A 126 -2.82 -7.06 -16.48
N ARG A 127 -2.08 -7.63 -17.43
CA ARG A 127 -0.85 -8.38 -17.15
C ARG A 127 0.26 -7.85 -18.04
N PHE A 128 1.46 -7.75 -17.47
CA PHE A 128 2.67 -7.60 -18.26
C PHE A 128 2.95 -8.90 -19.03
N PRO A 129 3.50 -8.82 -20.24
CA PRO A 129 3.88 -9.99 -21.00
C PRO A 129 5.11 -10.68 -20.36
N ASP A 130 5.19 -12.00 -20.52
CA ASP A 130 6.29 -12.82 -19.99
C ASP A 130 7.67 -12.36 -20.48
N SER A 131 7.77 -11.82 -21.70
CA SER A 131 9.02 -11.28 -22.24
C SER A 131 9.58 -10.10 -21.45
N VAL A 132 8.75 -9.46 -20.63
CA VAL A 132 9.11 -8.30 -19.81
C VAL A 132 9.26 -8.70 -18.33
N THR A 133 8.42 -9.62 -17.86
CA THR A 133 8.42 -10.03 -16.44
C THR A 133 9.43 -11.14 -16.16
N THR A 134 9.64 -12.03 -17.14
CA THR A 134 10.52 -13.20 -17.11
C THR A 134 11.45 -13.24 -18.33
N PRO A 135 12.30 -12.22 -18.51
CA PRO A 135 13.33 -12.23 -19.55
C PRO A 135 14.29 -13.43 -19.38
N ASN A 136 15.15 -13.68 -20.36
CA ASN A 136 16.14 -14.74 -20.23
C ASN A 136 17.22 -14.33 -19.22
N PRO A 137 17.79 -15.28 -18.47
CA PRO A 137 18.99 -15.00 -17.67
C PRO A 137 20.12 -14.45 -18.54
N GLY A 138 20.80 -13.40 -18.06
CA GLY A 138 21.85 -12.70 -18.79
C GLY A 138 21.37 -11.63 -19.78
N ASP A 139 20.05 -11.47 -19.98
CA ASP A 139 19.52 -10.34 -20.74
C ASP A 139 19.85 -9.00 -20.05
N ASP A 140 19.84 -7.92 -20.84
CA ASP A 140 20.15 -6.58 -20.34
C ASP A 140 19.07 -6.08 -19.35
N VAL A 141 19.52 -5.69 -18.16
CA VAL A 141 18.66 -5.22 -17.07
C VAL A 141 17.94 -3.92 -17.45
N GLN A 142 18.64 -2.97 -18.07
CA GLN A 142 18.07 -1.65 -18.38
C GLN A 142 17.03 -1.76 -19.50
N ALA A 143 17.32 -2.51 -20.56
CA ALA A 143 16.38 -2.83 -21.61
C ALA A 143 15.11 -3.50 -21.06
N SER A 144 15.25 -4.40 -20.09
CA SER A 144 14.09 -5.04 -19.43
C SER A 144 13.24 -4.03 -18.64
N ARG A 145 13.87 -3.11 -17.90
CA ARG A 145 13.18 -2.04 -17.14
C ARG A 145 12.50 -1.03 -18.08
N GLU A 146 13.17 -0.64 -19.15
CA GLU A 146 12.64 0.24 -20.18
C GLU A 146 11.44 -0.41 -20.89
N ALA A 147 11.56 -1.67 -21.30
CA ALA A 147 10.47 -2.41 -21.93
C ALA A 147 9.23 -2.47 -21.03
N ARG A 148 9.41 -2.71 -19.72
CA ARG A 148 8.30 -2.66 -18.76
C ARG A 148 7.68 -1.28 -18.64
N THR A 149 8.50 -0.25 -18.52
CA THR A 149 8.04 1.15 -18.40
C THR A 149 7.25 1.58 -19.64
N ASN A 150 7.74 1.22 -20.82
CA ASN A 150 7.08 1.47 -22.10
C ASN A 150 5.74 0.72 -22.20
N PHE A 151 5.71 -0.56 -21.81
CA PHE A 151 4.48 -1.33 -21.80
C PHE A 151 3.45 -0.77 -20.82
N ALA A 152 3.88 -0.42 -19.60
CA ALA A 152 3.01 0.22 -18.60
C ALA A 152 2.41 1.52 -19.16
N SER A 153 3.23 2.36 -19.80
CA SER A 153 2.79 3.62 -20.41
C SER A 153 1.75 3.40 -21.51
N GLU A 154 1.97 2.44 -22.42
CA GLU A 154 0.99 2.07 -23.46
C GLU A 154 -0.28 1.46 -22.88
N LEU A 155 -0.17 0.70 -21.79
CA LEU A 155 -1.33 0.14 -21.08
C LEU A 155 -2.19 1.25 -20.47
N TYR A 156 -1.59 2.23 -19.78
CA TYR A 156 -2.30 3.40 -19.26
C TYR A 156 -2.95 4.21 -20.38
N LEU A 157 -2.22 4.46 -21.48
CA LEU A 157 -2.77 5.11 -22.67
C LEU A 157 -4.02 4.41 -23.20
N ARG A 158 -4.03 3.08 -23.28
CA ARG A 158 -5.18 2.32 -23.81
C ARG A 158 -6.38 2.31 -22.86
N THR A 159 -6.14 2.40 -21.56
CA THR A 159 -7.13 2.09 -20.52
C THR A 159 -7.76 3.30 -19.85
N TRP A 160 -7.14 4.47 -19.94
CA TRP A 160 -7.78 5.72 -19.54
C TRP A 160 -9.12 5.94 -20.26
N ASN A 161 -10.09 6.43 -19.50
CA ASN A 161 -11.48 6.40 -19.93
C ASN A 161 -12.31 7.52 -19.31
N LEU A 162 -12.60 8.57 -20.07
CA LEU A 162 -13.46 9.66 -19.62
C LEU A 162 -14.89 9.19 -19.26
N ASN A 163 -15.35 8.06 -19.80
CA ASN A 163 -16.63 7.45 -19.41
C ASN A 163 -16.67 7.10 -17.92
N TRP A 164 -15.51 6.88 -17.28
CA TRP A 164 -15.42 6.66 -15.84
C TRP A 164 -16.07 7.81 -15.04
N PHE A 165 -15.67 9.05 -15.33
CA PHE A 165 -16.19 10.22 -14.62
C PHE A 165 -17.68 10.44 -14.90
N TYR A 166 -18.13 10.12 -16.11
CA TYR A 166 -19.56 10.17 -16.43
C TYR A 166 -20.36 9.15 -15.65
N ARG A 167 -19.92 7.89 -15.62
CA ARG A 167 -20.55 6.84 -14.82
C ARG A 167 -20.53 7.18 -13.33
N LEU A 168 -19.43 7.77 -12.86
CA LEU A 168 -19.27 8.18 -11.47
C LEU A 168 -20.27 9.27 -11.07
N ALA A 169 -20.54 10.22 -11.98
CA ALA A 169 -21.57 11.24 -11.78
C ALA A 169 -23.00 10.65 -11.74
N LEU A 170 -23.23 9.51 -12.39
CA LEU A 170 -24.54 8.83 -12.42
C LEU A 170 -24.73 7.85 -11.26
N ASP A 171 -23.68 7.11 -10.91
CA ASP A 171 -23.67 6.10 -9.85
C ASP A 171 -22.38 6.24 -9.02
N PRO A 172 -22.46 6.89 -7.84
CA PRO A 172 -21.34 7.03 -6.92
C PRO A 172 -20.77 5.71 -6.40
N SER A 173 -21.56 4.63 -6.39
CA SER A 173 -21.18 3.36 -5.76
C SER A 173 -20.04 2.63 -6.51
N ILE A 174 -19.81 2.98 -7.78
CA ILE A 174 -18.81 2.32 -8.63
C ILE A 174 -17.37 2.50 -8.13
N VAL A 175 -17.09 3.50 -7.28
CA VAL A 175 -15.76 3.70 -6.68
C VAL A 175 -15.36 2.51 -5.82
N GLY A 176 -16.30 1.99 -5.02
CA GLY A 176 -16.06 0.82 -4.17
C GLY A 176 -15.80 -0.45 -4.98
N ALA A 177 -16.52 -0.64 -6.09
CA ALA A 177 -16.41 -1.82 -6.93
C ALA A 177 -15.06 -1.94 -7.69
N ARG A 178 -14.32 -0.83 -7.88
CA ARG A 178 -13.02 -0.83 -8.60
C ARG A 178 -11.79 -0.93 -7.69
N ARG A 179 -11.86 -0.44 -6.47
CA ARG A 179 -10.71 -0.44 -5.53
C ARG A 179 -10.59 -1.73 -4.72
N GLY A 180 -11.62 -2.58 -4.78
CA GLY A 180 -11.72 -3.81 -4.02
C GLY A 180 -11.27 -5.09 -4.73
N ALA A 181 -11.22 -6.18 -3.97
CA ALA A 181 -10.79 -7.49 -4.46
C ALA A 181 -11.88 -8.32 -5.15
N GLY A 182 -13.13 -7.81 -5.18
CA GLY A 182 -14.31 -8.52 -5.68
C GLY A 182 -14.13 -9.24 -7.03
N PRO A 183 -13.58 -8.60 -8.09
CA PRO A 183 -13.36 -9.25 -9.38
C PRO A 183 -12.40 -10.43 -9.31
N LEU A 184 -11.34 -10.35 -8.49
CA LEU A 184 -10.37 -11.42 -8.34
C LEU A 184 -10.98 -12.62 -7.59
N LEU A 185 -11.83 -12.34 -6.60
CA LEU A 185 -12.51 -13.34 -5.79
C LEU A 185 -13.61 -14.09 -6.54
N ALA A 186 -14.27 -13.45 -7.52
CA ALA A 186 -15.41 -14.02 -8.25
C ALA A 186 -15.08 -15.35 -8.96
N THR A 187 -13.81 -15.55 -9.33
CA THR A 187 -13.34 -16.75 -10.06
C THR A 187 -12.26 -17.53 -9.30
N ALA A 188 -11.93 -17.15 -8.07
CA ALA A 188 -10.84 -17.76 -7.33
C ALA A 188 -11.21 -19.15 -6.80
N SER A 189 -10.31 -20.12 -6.97
CA SER A 189 -10.36 -21.43 -6.32
C SER A 189 -9.29 -21.52 -5.22
N PRO A 190 -9.45 -22.40 -4.22
CA PRO A 190 -8.39 -22.63 -3.23
C PRO A 190 -7.03 -22.98 -3.86
N LEU A 191 -5.96 -22.73 -3.10
CA LEU A 191 -4.65 -23.30 -3.36
C LEU A 191 -4.72 -24.83 -3.47
N GLU A 192 -3.87 -25.43 -4.31
CA GLU A 192 -3.81 -26.89 -4.46
C GLU A 192 -3.38 -27.58 -3.17
N ALA A 193 -2.38 -27.02 -2.50
CA ALA A 193 -2.02 -27.42 -1.14
C ALA A 193 -3.01 -26.76 -0.19
N ALA A 194 -3.84 -27.58 0.48
CA ALA A 194 -4.79 -27.09 1.46
C ALA A 194 -4.05 -26.47 2.65
N LEU A 195 -4.58 -25.36 3.16
CA LEU A 195 -4.07 -24.76 4.40
C LEU A 195 -4.40 -25.64 5.61
N GLY A 196 -3.50 -25.65 6.58
CA GLY A 196 -3.66 -26.19 7.92
C GLY A 196 -4.32 -25.19 8.88
N GLN A 197 -4.28 -25.50 10.18
CA GLN A 197 -4.79 -24.62 11.24
C GLN A 197 -3.87 -23.44 11.54
N ALA A 198 -2.56 -23.61 11.35
CA ALA A 198 -1.55 -22.58 11.47
C ALA A 198 -0.66 -22.63 10.22
N ASN A 199 -0.53 -21.49 9.53
CA ASN A 199 0.16 -21.40 8.25
C ASN A 199 1.14 -20.23 8.25
N VAL A 200 2.22 -20.38 7.47
CA VAL A 200 3.14 -19.29 7.14
C VAL A 200 3.15 -19.08 5.64
N MET A 201 3.01 -17.84 5.20
CA MET A 201 3.02 -17.46 3.79
C MET A 201 4.15 -16.45 3.57
N LEU A 202 5.22 -16.86 2.90
CA LEU A 202 6.36 -16.00 2.55
C LEU A 202 6.17 -15.51 1.11
N MET A 203 5.94 -14.21 0.93
CA MET A 203 5.55 -13.61 -0.34
C MET A 203 6.56 -12.57 -0.80
N SER A 204 7.19 -12.82 -1.94
CA SER A 204 8.04 -11.85 -2.62
C SER A 204 7.20 -10.82 -3.34
N THR A 205 7.52 -9.54 -3.14
CA THR A 205 6.79 -8.41 -3.68
C THR A 205 7.61 -7.75 -4.80
N ALA A 206 7.52 -8.33 -5.98
CA ALA A 206 8.18 -7.84 -7.20
C ALA A 206 7.24 -7.93 -8.39
N SER A 207 7.32 -6.96 -9.31
CA SER A 207 6.50 -6.94 -10.54
C SER A 207 7.05 -7.85 -11.64
N GLY A 208 8.34 -8.19 -11.56
CA GLY A 208 9.08 -9.02 -12.52
C GLY A 208 10.55 -9.15 -12.11
N ALA A 209 11.36 -9.85 -12.90
CA ALA A 209 12.74 -10.21 -12.56
C ALA A 209 13.63 -8.99 -12.28
N ALA A 210 13.47 -7.91 -13.05
CA ALA A 210 14.28 -6.69 -12.92
C ALA A 210 13.98 -5.84 -11.66
N ASP A 211 12.93 -6.19 -10.91
CA ASP A 211 12.59 -5.64 -9.59
C ASP A 211 12.62 -6.72 -8.50
N ASN A 212 13.20 -7.88 -8.75
CA ASN A 212 13.23 -8.95 -7.75
C ASN A 212 14.67 -9.19 -7.32
N GLU A 213 15.23 -8.29 -6.51
CA GLU A 213 16.59 -8.43 -6.03
C GLU A 213 16.80 -9.74 -5.28
N ILE A 214 18.04 -10.25 -5.34
CA ILE A 214 18.42 -11.49 -4.67
C ILE A 214 18.09 -11.46 -3.16
N PHE A 215 18.02 -10.27 -2.56
CA PHE A 215 17.45 -10.02 -1.23
C PHE A 215 16.18 -10.82 -0.96
N ASN A 216 15.20 -10.80 -1.87
CA ASN A 216 13.91 -11.46 -1.66
C ASN A 216 14.08 -12.97 -1.48
N ALA A 217 14.88 -13.61 -2.34
CA ALA A 217 15.12 -15.05 -2.24
C ALA A 217 15.86 -15.42 -0.95
N LEU A 218 16.97 -14.72 -0.66
CA LEU A 218 17.83 -15.03 0.48
C LEU A 218 17.10 -14.79 1.81
N ARG A 219 16.31 -13.71 1.91
CA ARG A 219 15.53 -13.42 3.12
C ARG A 219 14.40 -14.42 3.33
N ILE A 220 13.73 -14.88 2.26
CA ILE A 220 12.75 -15.97 2.34
C ILE A 220 13.39 -17.27 2.84
N GLU A 221 14.54 -17.65 2.29
CA GLU A 221 15.29 -18.84 2.69
C GLU A 221 15.73 -18.78 4.16
N GLU A 222 16.24 -17.62 4.61
CA GLU A 222 16.62 -17.38 6.00
C GLU A 222 15.43 -17.51 6.95
N ILE A 223 14.31 -16.83 6.65
CA ILE A 223 13.09 -16.88 7.47
C ILE A 223 12.57 -18.31 7.56
N ARG A 224 12.54 -19.05 6.44
CA ARG A 224 12.20 -20.47 6.43
C ARG A 224 13.11 -21.28 7.35
N GLY A 225 14.41 -21.02 7.32
CA GLY A 225 15.40 -21.67 8.19
C GLY A 225 15.12 -21.41 9.67
N VAL A 226 14.89 -20.15 10.03
CA VAL A 226 14.53 -19.75 11.41
C VAL A 226 13.26 -20.45 11.88
N LEU A 227 12.18 -20.42 11.09
CA LEU A 227 10.90 -21.02 11.47
C LEU A 227 11.01 -22.54 11.66
N ALA A 228 11.70 -23.22 10.76
CA ALA A 228 11.88 -24.67 10.84
C ALA A 228 12.75 -25.08 12.04
N GLN A 229 13.88 -24.39 12.25
CA GLN A 229 14.88 -24.79 13.24
C GLN A 229 14.57 -24.26 14.65
N SER A 230 14.08 -23.03 14.75
CA SER A 230 13.92 -22.34 16.04
C SER A 230 12.54 -22.53 16.64
N LEU A 231 11.50 -22.65 15.81
CA LEU A 231 10.12 -22.79 16.26
C LEU A 231 9.56 -24.20 16.05
N SER A 232 10.36 -25.11 15.46
CA SER A 232 9.93 -26.45 15.07
C SER A 232 8.65 -26.44 14.22
N PHE A 233 8.48 -25.41 13.39
CA PHE A 233 7.29 -25.26 12.56
C PHE A 233 7.23 -26.34 11.49
N ASP A 234 6.05 -26.94 11.29
CA ASP A 234 5.86 -27.92 10.21
C ASP A 234 5.91 -27.21 8.85
N THR A 235 7.03 -27.37 8.16
CA THR A 235 7.27 -26.78 6.83
C THR A 235 6.25 -27.21 5.77
N LYS A 236 5.39 -28.22 6.02
CA LYS A 236 4.25 -28.53 5.14
C LYS A 236 3.18 -27.43 5.12
N ASN A 237 3.06 -26.64 6.20
CA ASN A 237 2.18 -25.47 6.30
C ASN A 237 2.93 -24.17 5.99
N LEU A 238 4.14 -24.26 5.43
CA LEU A 238 4.89 -23.12 4.93
C LEU A 238 4.70 -23.03 3.41
N HIS A 239 4.14 -21.92 2.96
CA HIS A 239 3.85 -21.65 1.56
C HIS A 239 4.74 -20.52 1.06
N VAL A 240 5.52 -20.78 0.01
CA VAL A 240 6.44 -19.80 -0.57
C VAL A 240 5.87 -19.28 -1.89
N PHE A 241 5.76 -17.96 -2.00
CA PHE A 241 5.34 -17.26 -3.20
C PHE A 241 6.47 -16.36 -3.71
N TYR A 242 7.26 -16.85 -4.66
CA TYR A 242 8.46 -16.19 -5.19
C TYR A 242 8.63 -16.40 -6.70
N GLY A 243 9.03 -15.32 -7.38
CA GLY A 243 9.36 -15.34 -8.80
C GLY A 243 8.16 -15.65 -9.70
N SER A 244 8.43 -16.17 -10.90
CA SER A 244 7.41 -16.46 -11.91
C SER A 244 6.83 -17.87 -11.89
N GLY A 245 7.48 -18.81 -11.21
CA GLY A 245 7.20 -20.24 -11.37
C GLY A 245 7.64 -20.84 -12.72
N ALA A 246 8.07 -20.03 -13.70
CA ALA A 246 8.59 -20.54 -14.97
C ALA A 246 9.97 -21.19 -14.78
N PRO A 247 10.27 -22.35 -15.39
CA PRO A 247 11.50 -23.09 -15.11
C PRO A 247 12.77 -22.48 -15.73
N GLN A 248 12.65 -21.73 -16.84
CA GLN A 248 13.81 -21.28 -17.64
C GLN A 248 14.01 -19.76 -17.70
N GLY A 249 13.05 -18.95 -17.25
CA GLY A 249 13.16 -17.49 -17.24
C GLY A 249 13.90 -16.96 -16.01
N ALA A 250 14.56 -15.82 -16.17
CA ALA A 250 15.07 -15.04 -15.04
C ALA A 250 13.91 -14.71 -14.10
N ASN A 251 14.21 -14.74 -12.82
CA ASN A 251 13.26 -14.40 -11.78
C ASN A 251 13.89 -13.57 -10.68
N ALA A 252 15.16 -13.19 -10.80
CA ALA A 252 15.86 -12.37 -9.84
C ALA A 252 16.85 -11.42 -10.50
N LEU A 253 17.29 -10.44 -9.73
CA LEU A 253 18.32 -9.48 -10.06
C LEU A 253 19.46 -9.63 -9.05
N GLU A 254 20.68 -9.87 -9.53
CA GLU A 254 21.84 -10.13 -8.67
C GLU A 254 23.08 -9.37 -9.17
N VAL A 255 23.93 -8.89 -8.27
CA VAL A 255 25.26 -8.40 -8.60
C VAL A 255 26.22 -9.58 -8.69
N ARG A 256 26.79 -9.82 -9.87
CA ARG A 256 27.82 -10.82 -10.11
C ARG A 256 29.04 -10.15 -10.74
N ASN A 257 30.22 -10.39 -10.19
CA ASN A 257 31.47 -9.76 -10.64
C ASN A 257 31.38 -8.23 -10.76
N GLY A 258 30.63 -7.57 -9.85
CA GLY A 258 30.43 -6.12 -9.85
C GLY A 258 29.44 -5.60 -10.91
N GLN A 259 28.76 -6.48 -11.64
CA GLN A 259 27.74 -6.11 -12.63
C GLN A 259 26.37 -6.65 -12.23
N LEU A 260 25.35 -5.86 -12.53
CA LEU A 260 23.97 -6.23 -12.27
C LEU A 260 23.47 -7.16 -13.38
N GLU A 261 23.03 -8.35 -13.03
CA GLU A 261 22.60 -9.39 -13.97
C GLU A 261 21.19 -9.90 -13.65
N LEU A 262 20.42 -10.20 -14.70
CA LEU A 262 19.19 -10.97 -14.59
C LEU A 262 19.55 -12.45 -14.42
N VAL A 263 19.10 -13.05 -13.34
CA VAL A 263 19.48 -14.42 -13.00
C VAL A 263 18.26 -15.29 -12.72
N ARG A 264 18.47 -16.59 -12.81
CA ARG A 264 17.55 -17.59 -12.29
C ARG A 264 17.97 -17.98 -10.88
N ARG A 265 17.09 -17.78 -9.91
CA ARG A 265 17.20 -18.28 -8.54
C ARG A 265 16.08 -19.26 -8.25
N ASN A 266 16.43 -20.48 -7.89
CA ASN A 266 15.45 -21.48 -7.45
C ASN A 266 15.26 -21.34 -5.94
N VAL A 267 14.00 -21.18 -5.52
CA VAL A 267 13.58 -21.26 -4.11
C VAL A 267 12.62 -22.43 -4.02
N ASP A 268 12.91 -23.40 -3.15
CA ASP A 268 12.15 -24.65 -3.09
C ASP A 268 10.66 -24.43 -2.83
N GLY A 269 9.82 -25.14 -3.59
CA GLY A 269 8.37 -25.10 -3.43
C GLY A 269 7.73 -23.76 -3.82
N ALA A 270 8.50 -22.81 -4.34
CA ALA A 270 8.01 -21.48 -4.69
C ALA A 270 6.99 -21.52 -5.85
N ARG A 271 5.94 -20.72 -5.69
CA ARG A 271 4.92 -20.41 -6.72
C ARG A 271 4.91 -18.90 -6.98
N PRO A 272 4.40 -18.38 -8.09
CA PRO A 272 4.37 -16.93 -8.29
C PRO A 272 3.36 -16.22 -7.38
N PHE A 273 3.75 -15.07 -6.84
CA PHE A 273 2.86 -14.16 -6.13
C PHE A 273 2.15 -13.23 -7.11
N THR A 274 1.04 -13.68 -7.69
CA THR A 274 0.21 -12.92 -8.64
C THR A 274 -1.09 -12.44 -7.99
N PRO A 275 -1.87 -11.55 -8.63
CA PRO A 275 -3.20 -11.17 -8.15
C PRO A 275 -4.15 -12.37 -7.96
N GLU A 276 -4.09 -13.35 -8.87
CA GLU A 276 -4.85 -14.59 -8.74
C GLU A 276 -4.37 -15.38 -7.53
N THR A 277 -3.06 -15.57 -7.37
CA THR A 277 -2.53 -16.27 -6.20
C THR A 277 -2.96 -15.62 -4.89
N ALA A 278 -2.96 -14.29 -4.81
CA ALA A 278 -3.49 -13.57 -3.65
C ALA A 278 -4.96 -13.93 -3.38
N ALA A 279 -5.83 -13.88 -4.40
CA ALA A 279 -7.23 -14.29 -4.23
C ALA A 279 -7.38 -15.77 -3.83
N ARG A 280 -6.56 -16.67 -4.37
CA ARG A 280 -6.57 -18.10 -4.03
C ARG A 280 -6.13 -18.35 -2.59
N ILE A 281 -5.15 -17.59 -2.07
CA ILE A 281 -4.73 -17.64 -0.66
C ILE A 281 -5.94 -17.39 0.25
N PHE A 282 -6.63 -16.27 0.05
CA PHE A 282 -7.76 -15.91 0.91
C PHE A 282 -9.00 -16.79 0.68
N GLN A 283 -9.16 -17.34 -0.53
CA GLN A 283 -10.15 -18.40 -0.77
C GLN A 283 -9.84 -19.68 0.02
N SER A 284 -8.55 -20.04 0.16
CA SER A 284 -8.14 -21.16 1.02
C SER A 284 -8.35 -20.87 2.51
N ILE A 285 -8.08 -19.64 2.96
CA ILE A 285 -8.34 -19.21 4.34
C ILE A 285 -9.84 -19.31 4.63
N ARG A 286 -10.70 -18.85 3.70
CA ARG A 286 -12.15 -19.00 3.80
C ARG A 286 -12.61 -20.46 3.88
N ALA A 287 -11.93 -21.36 3.17
CA ALA A 287 -12.19 -22.79 3.24
C ALA A 287 -11.71 -23.43 4.57
N ARG A 288 -10.95 -22.69 5.38
CA ARG A 288 -10.46 -23.06 6.72
C ARG A 288 -10.73 -21.92 7.73
N PRO A 289 -12.01 -21.64 8.06
CA PRO A 289 -12.34 -20.57 8.98
C PRO A 289 -11.61 -20.71 10.32
N GLY A 290 -11.10 -19.61 10.86
CA GLY A 290 -10.34 -19.61 12.11
C GLY A 290 -8.89 -20.10 11.98
N SER A 291 -8.40 -20.37 10.76
CA SER A 291 -6.96 -20.58 10.55
C SER A 291 -6.16 -19.36 10.98
N ARG A 292 -4.98 -19.62 11.55
CA ARG A 292 -3.99 -18.62 11.96
C ARG A 292 -2.94 -18.51 10.87
N ASN A 293 -2.75 -17.33 10.31
CA ASN A 293 -1.87 -17.16 9.15
C ASN A 293 -0.85 -16.06 9.43
N LEU A 294 0.43 -16.42 9.43
CA LEU A 294 1.53 -15.45 9.40
C LEU A 294 1.87 -15.15 7.95
N MET A 295 1.54 -13.95 7.52
CA MET A 295 1.82 -13.44 6.17
C MET A 295 3.05 -12.55 6.21
N VAL A 296 4.06 -12.88 5.41
CA VAL A 296 5.32 -12.13 5.36
C VAL A 296 5.53 -11.56 3.96
N LEU A 297 5.58 -10.22 3.84
CA LEU A 297 5.90 -9.53 2.59
C LEU A 297 7.38 -9.16 2.57
N VAL A 298 8.07 -9.57 1.50
CA VAL A 298 9.51 -9.41 1.30
C VAL A 298 9.79 -8.71 -0.03
N GLY A 299 10.35 -7.50 0.01
CA GLY A 299 10.81 -6.79 -1.20
C GLY A 299 10.20 -5.40 -1.34
N HIS A 300 9.82 -5.03 -2.56
CA HIS A 300 9.38 -3.67 -2.87
C HIS A 300 7.96 -3.37 -2.41
N GLY A 301 7.79 -2.16 -1.90
CA GLY A 301 6.48 -1.53 -1.73
C GLY A 301 6.50 -0.10 -2.27
N SER A 302 5.31 0.40 -2.54
CA SER A 302 5.05 1.78 -2.91
C SER A 302 3.93 2.33 -2.01
N PRO A 303 3.67 3.64 -2.03
CA PRO A 303 2.53 4.22 -1.33
C PRO A 303 1.18 3.58 -1.70
N GLU A 304 1.09 2.97 -2.88
CA GLU A 304 -0.12 2.30 -3.38
C GLU A 304 -0.23 0.83 -2.96
N GLY A 305 0.85 0.21 -2.43
CA GLY A 305 0.83 -1.16 -1.94
C GLY A 305 2.07 -1.99 -2.30
N ALA A 306 1.93 -3.33 -2.28
CA ALA A 306 3.04 -4.25 -2.54
C ALA A 306 3.04 -4.76 -3.99
N GLY A 307 4.22 -4.88 -4.61
CA GLY A 307 4.32 -5.43 -5.98
C GLY A 307 3.78 -6.87 -6.08
N MET A 308 3.17 -7.20 -7.21
CA MET A 308 2.73 -8.57 -7.55
C MET A 308 3.26 -8.95 -8.92
N TRP A 309 3.71 -10.19 -9.06
CA TRP A 309 4.34 -10.70 -10.27
C TRP A 309 3.43 -10.56 -11.49
N GLY A 310 3.94 -9.92 -12.54
CA GLY A 310 3.23 -9.69 -13.79
C GLY A 310 2.07 -8.71 -13.71
N SER A 311 1.85 -8.06 -12.58
CA SER A 311 0.79 -7.06 -12.41
C SER A 311 1.35 -5.64 -12.56
N PRO A 312 0.69 -4.75 -13.33
CA PRO A 312 0.98 -3.33 -13.34
C PRO A 312 0.44 -2.60 -12.10
N LEU A 313 -0.49 -3.24 -11.37
CA LEU A 313 -1.03 -2.71 -10.12
C LEU A 313 -0.44 -3.46 -8.92
N PRO A 314 -0.03 -2.75 -7.87
CA PRO A 314 0.33 -3.38 -6.61
C PRO A 314 -0.92 -3.95 -5.91
N LEU A 315 -0.70 -4.83 -4.95
CA LEU A 315 -1.69 -5.26 -3.97
C LEU A 315 -1.96 -4.10 -3.03
N SER A 316 -3.06 -3.40 -3.28
CA SER A 316 -3.41 -2.19 -2.53
C SER A 316 -3.91 -2.52 -1.13
N PRO A 317 -3.80 -1.59 -0.16
CA PRO A 317 -4.35 -1.78 1.17
C PRO A 317 -5.86 -2.09 1.17
N THR A 318 -6.63 -1.46 0.28
CA THR A 318 -8.07 -1.74 0.14
C THR A 318 -8.31 -3.15 -0.36
N ALA A 319 -7.64 -3.57 -1.44
CA ALA A 319 -7.78 -4.93 -1.95
C ALA A 319 -7.36 -5.97 -0.91
N LEU A 320 -6.28 -5.72 -0.18
CA LEU A 320 -5.79 -6.60 0.86
C LEU A 320 -6.78 -6.73 2.05
N ARG A 321 -7.45 -5.63 2.44
CA ARG A 321 -8.51 -5.64 3.45
C ARG A 321 -9.71 -6.45 3.00
N ASP A 322 -10.19 -6.23 1.78
CA ASP A 322 -11.33 -6.99 1.22
C ASP A 322 -11.02 -8.48 1.15
N LEU A 323 -9.79 -8.83 0.76
CA LEU A 323 -9.31 -10.21 0.75
C LEU A 323 -9.32 -10.83 2.15
N HIS A 324 -8.83 -10.11 3.16
CA HIS A 324 -8.86 -10.54 4.56
C HIS A 324 -10.29 -10.74 5.08
N GLU A 325 -11.17 -9.76 4.86
CA GLU A 325 -12.57 -9.84 5.25
C GLU A 325 -13.29 -11.02 4.57
N HIS A 326 -12.98 -11.30 3.30
CA HIS A 326 -13.48 -12.48 2.60
C HIS A 326 -12.93 -13.79 3.18
N GLY A 327 -11.64 -13.81 3.53
CA GLY A 327 -10.97 -14.96 4.13
C GLY A 327 -11.51 -15.32 5.51
N GLY A 328 -11.70 -14.32 6.37
CA GLY A 328 -12.17 -14.49 7.75
C GLY A 328 -11.18 -15.25 8.65
N GLY A 329 -9.87 -15.20 8.33
CA GLY A 329 -8.80 -15.82 9.11
C GLY A 329 -8.27 -14.90 10.21
N ASP A 330 -7.48 -15.48 11.12
CA ASP A 330 -6.67 -14.73 12.08
C ASP A 330 -5.29 -14.46 11.45
N ASP A 331 -5.23 -13.36 10.69
CA ASP A 331 -4.10 -13.05 9.82
C ASP A 331 -3.18 -12.00 10.46
N VAL A 332 -1.90 -12.34 10.65
CA VAL A 332 -0.86 -11.41 11.11
C VAL A 332 0.07 -11.08 9.94
N LEU A 333 0.23 -9.79 9.66
CA LEU A 333 1.10 -9.30 8.59
C LEU A 333 2.44 -8.80 9.13
N VAL A 334 3.55 -9.34 8.64
CA VAL A 334 4.90 -8.81 8.86
C VAL A 334 5.46 -8.37 7.51
N SER A 335 5.91 -7.13 7.36
CA SER A 335 6.40 -6.64 6.08
C SER A 335 7.72 -5.88 6.21
N GLY A 336 8.67 -6.24 5.36
CA GLY A 336 9.92 -5.50 5.16
C GLY A 336 9.83 -4.42 4.09
N ASN A 337 8.65 -4.23 3.50
CA ASN A 337 8.53 -3.39 2.31
C ASN A 337 8.66 -1.91 2.64
N CYS A 338 9.18 -1.16 1.67
CA CYS A 338 9.04 0.29 1.63
C CYS A 338 7.56 0.68 1.75
N PHE A 339 7.27 1.75 2.49
CA PHE A 339 5.92 2.23 2.75
C PHE A 339 5.00 1.18 3.41
N GLY A 340 5.52 0.07 3.96
CA GLY A 340 4.71 -1.06 4.42
C GLY A 340 3.57 -0.68 5.37
N GLY A 341 3.75 0.36 6.19
CA GLY A 341 2.73 0.90 7.07
C GLY A 341 1.41 1.31 6.39
N VAL A 342 1.37 1.52 5.07
CA VAL A 342 0.10 1.71 4.33
C VAL A 342 -0.87 0.53 4.50
N MET A 343 -0.35 -0.66 4.85
CA MET A 343 -1.12 -1.88 5.11
C MET A 343 -1.45 -2.09 6.60
N ALA A 344 -1.14 -1.13 7.49
CA ALA A 344 -1.28 -1.33 8.93
C ALA A 344 -2.71 -1.61 9.42
N ARG A 345 -3.73 -1.30 8.61
CA ARG A 345 -5.15 -1.48 8.95
C ARG A 345 -5.88 -2.46 8.03
N THR A 346 -5.16 -3.41 7.43
CA THR A 346 -5.73 -4.34 6.43
C THR A 346 -5.94 -5.76 6.95
N MET A 347 -5.39 -6.11 8.11
CA MET A 347 -5.38 -7.45 8.70
C MET A 347 -5.80 -7.41 10.18
N SER A 348 -5.81 -8.56 10.87
CA SER A 348 -6.06 -8.62 12.32
C SER A 348 -5.09 -7.73 13.09
N CYS A 349 -3.80 -7.80 12.78
CA CYS A 349 -2.78 -6.82 13.13
C CYS A 349 -1.56 -6.94 12.19
N GLY A 350 -0.65 -5.96 12.22
CA GLY A 350 0.58 -6.04 11.44
C GLY A 350 1.75 -5.22 11.98
N PHE A 351 2.93 -5.56 11.48
CA PHE A 351 4.25 -5.06 11.87
C PHE A 351 5.10 -4.76 10.63
N PHE A 352 5.66 -3.57 10.55
CA PHE A 352 6.23 -3.04 9.33
C PHE A 352 7.61 -2.45 9.59
N GLY A 353 8.55 -2.74 8.68
CA GLY A 353 9.88 -2.17 8.69
C GLY A 353 9.91 -0.67 8.37
N ALA A 354 8.84 -0.14 7.79
CA ALA A 354 8.70 1.28 7.48
C ALA A 354 7.29 1.82 7.72
N ARG A 355 7.23 3.08 8.13
CA ARG A 355 6.03 3.93 8.15
C ARG A 355 5.39 4.06 6.75
N PRO A 356 4.11 4.50 6.67
CA PRO A 356 3.40 4.69 5.40
C PRO A 356 4.04 5.70 4.43
N ASP A 357 4.93 6.56 4.91
CA ASP A 357 5.54 7.69 4.21
C ASP A 357 7.07 7.57 4.08
N ILE A 358 7.65 6.41 4.42
CA ILE A 358 9.10 6.19 4.48
C ILE A 358 9.50 4.95 3.69
N VAL A 359 10.67 5.03 3.06
CA VAL A 359 11.33 3.92 2.37
C VAL A 359 12.04 3.04 3.39
N ALA A 360 11.79 1.73 3.35
CA ALA A 360 12.49 0.77 4.19
C ALA A 360 13.90 0.50 3.65
N THR A 361 14.81 0.10 4.50
CA THR A 361 16.08 -0.48 4.06
C THR A 361 15.91 -1.97 3.74
N GLY A 362 16.43 -2.42 2.61
CA GLY A 362 16.41 -3.84 2.23
C GLY A 362 15.92 -4.04 0.79
N CYS A 363 16.83 -3.91 -0.18
CA CYS A 363 16.62 -4.19 -1.62
C CYS A 363 17.99 -4.51 -2.28
N GLN A 364 18.89 -5.18 -1.57
CA GLN A 364 20.25 -5.40 -2.05
C GLN A 364 20.27 -6.46 -3.15
N ALA A 365 20.93 -6.14 -4.26
CA ALA A 365 21.19 -7.09 -5.33
C ALA A 365 22.49 -7.89 -5.10
N ASP A 366 23.35 -7.51 -4.17
CA ASP A 366 24.54 -8.26 -3.80
C ASP A 366 24.27 -9.19 -2.60
N ALA A 367 24.50 -10.50 -2.78
CA ALA A 367 24.25 -11.50 -1.74
C ALA A 367 25.08 -11.29 -0.46
N VAL A 368 26.31 -10.74 -0.57
CA VAL A 368 27.16 -10.42 0.58
C VAL A 368 26.55 -9.27 1.38
N GLU A 369 26.05 -8.25 0.70
CA GLU A 369 25.37 -7.13 1.35
C GLU A 369 24.08 -7.59 2.04
N VAL A 370 23.31 -8.50 1.41
CA VAL A 370 22.12 -9.09 2.03
C VAL A 370 22.49 -9.80 3.33
N ALA A 371 23.54 -10.62 3.32
CA ALA A 371 23.98 -11.37 4.50
C ALA A 371 24.47 -10.49 5.65
N GLN A 372 25.01 -9.30 5.34
CA GLN A 372 25.48 -8.33 6.34
C GLN A 372 24.41 -7.30 6.75
N SER A 373 23.28 -7.27 6.04
CA SER A 373 22.24 -6.28 6.25
C SER A 373 21.55 -6.46 7.60
N ARG A 374 21.24 -5.34 8.25
CA ARG A 374 20.40 -5.27 9.45
C ARG A 374 18.99 -4.82 9.09
N ASP A 375 18.45 -5.30 7.97
CA ASP A 375 17.09 -4.97 7.57
C ASP A 375 16.07 -5.49 8.60
N TYR A 376 14.87 -4.93 8.54
CA TYR A 376 13.83 -5.20 9.53
C TYR A 376 13.49 -6.69 9.63
N LEU A 377 13.35 -7.40 8.50
CA LEU A 377 12.94 -8.81 8.52
C LEU A 377 14.05 -9.68 9.09
N HIS A 378 15.32 -9.41 8.75
CA HIS A 378 16.46 -10.09 9.37
C HIS A 378 16.40 -10.03 10.90
N ILE A 379 16.29 -8.82 11.45
CA ILE A 379 16.34 -8.62 12.90
C ILE A 379 15.07 -9.14 13.58
N PHE A 380 13.90 -8.96 12.97
CA PHE A 380 12.63 -9.47 13.49
C PHE A 380 12.68 -10.99 13.68
N PHE A 381 13.09 -11.74 12.64
CA PHE A 381 13.10 -13.19 12.70
C PHE A 381 14.32 -13.74 13.44
N SER A 382 15.50 -13.11 13.36
CA SER A 382 16.64 -13.51 14.19
C SER A 382 16.36 -13.35 15.69
N GLY A 383 15.46 -12.44 16.08
CA GLY A 383 14.99 -12.34 17.47
C GLY A 383 14.24 -13.58 17.98
N LEU A 384 13.76 -14.45 17.08
CA LEU A 384 13.04 -15.68 17.43
C LEU A 384 13.95 -16.88 17.66
N VAL A 385 15.25 -16.77 17.35
CA VAL A 385 16.19 -17.88 17.57
C VAL A 385 16.42 -18.08 19.08
N PRO A 386 16.57 -19.32 19.58
CA PRO A 386 16.68 -19.58 21.03
C PRO A 386 17.81 -18.79 21.70
N GLY A 387 18.93 -18.58 21.00
CA GLY A 387 20.08 -17.81 21.50
C GLY A 387 19.80 -16.32 21.69
N ALA A 388 18.83 -15.75 20.99
CA ALA A 388 18.47 -14.33 21.10
C ALA A 388 17.45 -14.05 22.22
N ARG A 389 16.77 -15.08 22.75
CA ARG A 389 15.62 -14.91 23.67
C ARG A 389 15.90 -13.94 24.81
N ARG A 390 17.03 -14.06 25.51
CA ARG A 390 17.38 -13.15 26.63
C ARG A 390 17.47 -11.67 26.24
N LEU A 391 17.75 -11.38 24.97
CA LEU A 391 17.82 -10.01 24.46
C LEU A 391 16.43 -9.47 24.10
N VAL A 392 15.53 -10.36 23.68
CA VAL A 392 14.25 -10.02 23.03
C VAL A 392 13.07 -10.12 23.98
N ASP A 393 13.02 -11.18 24.78
CA ASP A 393 12.06 -11.43 25.86
C ASP A 393 12.20 -10.32 26.91
N ALA A 394 11.34 -9.32 26.80
CA ALA A 394 11.40 -8.08 27.54
C ALA A 394 10.63 -8.17 28.85
N ASP A 395 9.57 -8.97 28.91
CA ASP A 395 8.78 -9.20 30.13
C ASP A 395 9.23 -10.44 30.93
N GLY A 396 10.08 -11.28 30.36
CA GLY A 396 10.69 -12.43 31.03
C GLY A 396 9.78 -13.65 31.09
N ASP A 397 8.75 -13.73 30.26
CA ASP A 397 7.78 -14.84 30.27
C ASP A 397 8.32 -16.14 29.64
N GLY A 398 9.52 -16.09 29.04
CA GLY A 398 10.19 -17.22 28.43
C GLY A 398 9.77 -17.51 26.99
N ALA A 399 8.88 -16.70 26.44
CA ALA A 399 8.45 -16.70 25.05
C ALA A 399 8.86 -15.38 24.37
N VAL A 400 8.64 -15.29 23.05
CA VAL A 400 8.83 -14.04 22.30
C VAL A 400 7.54 -13.75 21.57
N SER A 401 6.92 -12.63 21.93
CA SER A 401 5.74 -12.07 21.29
C SER A 401 6.06 -11.36 19.97
N PHE A 402 5.04 -11.12 19.14
CA PHE A 402 5.21 -10.29 17.95
C PHE A 402 5.66 -8.86 18.32
N ALA A 403 5.14 -8.30 19.42
CA ALA A 403 5.56 -7.00 19.94
C ALA A 403 7.06 -6.98 20.26
N GLU A 404 7.56 -7.99 20.97
CA GLU A 404 8.98 -8.06 21.34
C GLU A 404 9.90 -8.22 20.14
N ALA A 405 9.53 -9.08 19.18
CA ALA A 405 10.27 -9.23 17.93
C ALA A 405 10.30 -7.90 17.13
N HIS A 406 9.17 -7.18 17.08
CA HIS A 406 9.08 -5.88 16.44
C HIS A 406 9.95 -4.82 17.13
N TRP A 407 9.87 -4.70 18.44
CA TRP A 407 10.62 -3.71 19.21
C TRP A 407 12.12 -4.01 19.22
N TYR A 408 12.51 -5.29 19.23
CA TYR A 408 13.88 -5.70 18.99
C TYR A 408 14.37 -5.25 17.60
N ALA A 409 13.58 -5.47 16.55
CA ALA A 409 13.89 -4.97 15.21
C ALA A 409 13.93 -3.44 15.12
N SER A 410 13.11 -2.72 15.90
CA SER A 410 13.13 -1.26 15.97
C SER A 410 14.42 -0.72 16.56
N LYS A 411 14.92 -1.40 17.60
CA LYS A 411 16.14 -1.05 18.32
C LYS A 411 17.39 -1.43 17.52
N GLU A 412 17.48 -2.69 17.11
CA GLU A 412 18.68 -3.31 16.54
C GLU A 412 18.71 -3.28 15.00
N GLY A 413 17.61 -2.94 14.34
CA GLY A 413 17.57 -2.76 12.89
C GLY A 413 18.30 -1.53 12.39
N ASP A 414 18.32 -1.36 11.08
CA ASP A 414 18.90 -0.18 10.44
C ASP A 414 18.31 1.11 11.02
N VAL A 415 19.19 2.02 11.41
CA VAL A 415 18.85 3.25 12.13
C VAL A 415 17.97 4.21 11.33
N ARG A 416 17.97 4.07 9.99
CA ARG A 416 17.17 4.89 9.06
C ARG A 416 15.71 4.48 9.02
N ASN A 417 15.38 3.25 9.41
CA ASN A 417 14.01 2.79 9.45
C ASN A 417 13.25 3.45 10.59
N ILE A 418 12.03 3.90 10.29
CA ILE A 418 10.99 4.09 11.30
C ILE A 418 10.00 2.94 11.14
N THR A 419 10.14 1.96 12.01
CA THR A 419 9.23 0.82 12.12
C THR A 419 7.84 1.27 12.56
N TYR A 420 6.84 0.46 12.22
CA TYR A 420 5.43 0.81 12.36
C TYR A 420 4.55 -0.41 12.65
N THR A 421 3.38 -0.18 13.22
CA THR A 421 2.39 -1.23 13.59
C THR A 421 0.96 -0.77 13.33
N SER A 422 -0.01 -1.67 13.50
CA SER A 422 -1.42 -1.33 13.49
C SER A 422 -1.82 -0.32 14.58
N VAL A 423 -1.20 -0.36 15.76
CA VAL A 423 -1.49 0.61 16.83
C VAL A 423 -0.89 1.98 16.50
N ASP A 424 0.25 2.03 15.81
CA ASP A 424 0.80 3.29 15.31
C ASP A 424 -0.15 3.97 14.31
N ALA A 425 -0.87 3.20 13.50
CA ALA A 425 -1.90 3.76 12.60
C ALA A 425 -3.07 4.39 13.36
N LEU A 426 -3.45 3.84 14.53
CA LEU A 426 -4.43 4.49 15.40
C LEU A 426 -3.87 5.78 16.01
N ALA A 427 -2.61 5.76 16.42
CA ALA A 427 -1.94 6.94 16.95
C ALA A 427 -1.87 8.06 15.90
N ASP A 428 -1.48 7.74 14.66
CA ASP A 428 -1.44 8.71 13.57
C ASP A 428 -2.83 9.30 13.28
N ALA A 429 -3.87 8.47 13.22
CA ALA A 429 -5.25 8.94 13.05
C ALA A 429 -5.71 9.86 14.20
N TRP A 430 -5.33 9.54 15.45
CA TRP A 430 -5.63 10.40 16.60
C TRP A 430 -4.90 11.74 16.52
N PHE A 431 -3.61 11.75 16.15
CA PHE A 431 -2.84 12.99 15.95
C PHE A 431 -3.44 13.85 14.83
N GLU A 432 -3.88 13.24 13.73
CA GLU A 432 -4.55 13.96 12.64
C GLU A 432 -5.88 14.59 13.10
N ALA A 433 -6.71 13.83 13.82
CA ALA A 433 -7.98 14.32 14.35
C ALA A 433 -7.82 15.41 15.42
N ASN A 434 -6.66 15.43 16.10
CA ASN A 434 -6.36 16.35 17.20
C ASN A 434 -5.22 17.32 16.84
N ALA A 435 -5.01 17.62 15.55
CA ALA A 435 -3.85 18.40 15.09
C ALA A 435 -3.71 19.77 15.77
N ALA A 436 -4.83 20.40 16.18
CA ALA A 436 -4.83 21.69 16.87
C ALA A 436 -4.39 21.63 18.35
N SER A 437 -4.49 20.46 18.99
CA SER A 437 -4.24 20.29 20.43
C SER A 437 -3.15 19.27 20.76
N ALA A 438 -2.80 18.38 19.83
CA ALA A 438 -1.73 17.41 20.02
C ALA A 438 -0.37 18.13 20.08
N PRO A 439 0.50 17.77 21.04
CA PRO A 439 1.82 18.39 21.15
C PRO A 439 2.64 18.13 19.90
N GLN A 440 3.34 19.16 19.44
CA GLN A 440 4.19 19.12 18.26
C GLN A 440 5.60 18.63 18.58
N SER A 441 5.99 18.71 19.86
CA SER A 441 7.28 18.28 20.39
C SER A 441 7.19 17.97 21.88
N LEU A 442 8.12 17.17 22.40
CA LEU A 442 8.25 16.85 23.82
C LEU A 442 9.73 16.88 24.23
N THR A 443 10.03 17.11 25.50
CA THR A 443 11.39 16.91 26.02
C THR A 443 11.70 15.42 26.17
N VAL A 444 12.98 15.03 26.17
CA VAL A 444 13.39 13.63 26.47
C VAL A 444 12.83 13.18 27.82
N GLN A 445 12.79 14.05 28.82
CA GLN A 445 12.17 13.76 30.12
C GLN A 445 10.68 13.44 29.99
N ASP A 446 9.92 14.25 29.26
CA ASP A 446 8.49 14.04 29.05
C ASP A 446 8.23 12.76 28.25
N VAL A 447 9.06 12.48 27.25
CA VAL A 447 8.99 11.24 26.47
C VAL A 447 9.24 10.03 27.39
N LEU A 448 10.28 10.05 28.22
CA LEU A 448 10.56 8.96 29.16
C LEU A 448 9.41 8.74 30.16
N ALA A 449 8.72 9.80 30.58
CA ALA A 449 7.54 9.71 31.44
C ALA A 449 6.32 9.05 30.74
N LEU A 450 6.32 8.92 29.41
CA LEU A 450 5.30 8.16 28.68
C LEU A 450 5.53 6.64 28.76
N ALA A 451 6.70 6.17 29.20
CA ALA A 451 7.01 4.74 29.29
C ALA A 451 5.99 3.97 30.15
N ASP A 452 5.40 4.62 31.16
CA ASP A 452 4.40 4.03 32.05
C ASP A 452 3.06 3.74 31.36
N ALA A 453 2.79 4.38 30.22
CA ALA A 453 1.63 4.06 29.37
C ALA A 453 1.92 2.88 28.41
N GLY A 454 3.17 2.44 28.35
CA GLY A 454 3.64 1.42 27.43
C GLY A 454 3.49 -0.02 27.94
N THR A 455 3.60 -0.98 27.03
CA THR A 455 3.93 -2.37 27.41
C THR A 455 5.41 -2.46 27.79
N VAL A 456 5.81 -3.55 28.44
CA VAL A 456 7.22 -3.77 28.84
C VAL A 456 8.20 -3.63 27.66
N PRO A 457 7.99 -4.25 26.48
CA PRO A 457 8.91 -4.09 25.36
C PRO A 457 8.95 -2.66 24.78
N GLU A 458 7.83 -1.94 24.79
CA GLU A 458 7.79 -0.52 24.39
C GLU A 458 8.61 0.35 25.35
N ALA A 459 8.39 0.20 26.65
CA ALA A 459 9.08 0.96 27.69
C ALA A 459 10.59 0.69 27.69
N ARG A 460 10.99 -0.57 27.52
CA ARG A 460 12.39 -0.98 27.38
C ARG A 460 13.05 -0.33 26.17
N THR A 461 12.43 -0.46 24.99
CA THR A 461 12.96 0.12 23.75
C THR A 461 13.05 1.64 23.82
N LEU A 462 12.06 2.32 24.41
CA LEU A 462 12.10 3.77 24.58
C LEU A 462 13.31 4.21 25.41
N ARG A 463 13.53 3.57 26.56
CA ARG A 463 14.65 3.87 27.46
C ARG A 463 15.99 3.60 26.78
N ASP A 464 16.10 2.49 26.06
CA ASP A 464 17.31 2.13 25.33
C ASP A 464 17.63 3.17 24.24
N LEU A 465 16.64 3.59 23.45
CA LEU A 465 16.81 4.59 22.38
C LEU A 465 17.14 6.00 22.89
N LEU A 466 16.76 6.31 24.14
CA LEU A 466 17.00 7.60 24.78
C LEU A 466 18.19 7.60 25.76
N THR A 467 18.89 6.48 25.90
CA THR A 467 20.04 6.38 26.80
C THR A 467 21.14 7.35 26.37
N GLY A 468 21.62 8.16 27.33
CA GLY A 468 22.70 9.13 27.13
C GLY A 468 22.29 10.49 26.57
N TYR A 469 21.01 10.72 26.26
CA TYR A 469 20.51 12.04 25.86
C TYR A 469 20.16 12.92 27.07
N ALA A 470 20.34 14.24 26.92
CA ALA A 470 20.01 15.20 27.96
C ALA A 470 18.48 15.29 28.17
N PRO A 471 17.98 15.38 29.43
CA PRO A 471 16.54 15.37 29.71
C PRO A 471 15.75 16.52 29.06
N ASP A 472 16.37 17.68 28.86
CA ASP A 472 15.79 18.88 28.27
C ASP A 472 15.84 18.92 26.74
N LEU A 473 16.55 17.96 26.11
CA LEU A 473 16.61 17.86 24.67
C LEU A 473 15.21 17.65 24.08
N THR A 474 14.88 18.41 23.04
CA THR A 474 13.55 18.37 22.41
C THR A 474 13.48 17.31 21.30
N VAL A 475 12.41 16.52 21.32
CA VAL A 475 12.03 15.54 20.29
C VAL A 475 10.81 16.08 19.53
N THR A 476 10.97 16.34 18.24
CA THR A 476 9.88 16.78 17.36
C THR A 476 8.99 15.61 16.94
N LEU A 477 7.67 15.73 17.06
CA LEU A 477 6.71 14.65 16.80
C LEU A 477 6.10 14.67 15.38
N ASN A 478 6.24 15.76 14.64
CA ASN A 478 5.68 15.90 13.30
C ASN A 478 6.70 15.63 12.20
N ASP A 479 6.22 15.48 10.96
CA ASP A 479 7.07 15.45 9.77
C ASP A 479 8.17 14.37 9.85
N LEU A 480 7.77 13.19 10.34
CA LEU A 480 8.68 12.09 10.64
C LEU A 480 9.40 11.58 9.38
N ALA A 481 8.77 11.67 8.21
CA ALA A 481 9.39 11.36 6.93
C ALA A 481 10.58 12.29 6.63
N SER A 482 10.40 13.61 6.78
CA SER A 482 11.49 14.55 6.55
C SER A 482 12.57 14.44 7.63
N GLN A 483 12.19 14.13 8.88
CA GLN A 483 13.17 13.80 9.92
C GLN A 483 14.01 12.59 9.52
N ALA A 484 13.40 11.49 9.09
CA ALA A 484 14.12 10.29 8.66
C ALA A 484 15.06 10.55 7.49
N ALA A 485 14.63 11.33 6.50
CA ALA A 485 15.44 11.65 5.32
C ALA A 485 16.70 12.47 5.65
N ASN A 486 16.64 13.30 6.70
CA ASN A 486 17.71 14.23 7.05
C ASN A 486 18.54 13.80 8.27
N TRP A 487 18.08 12.80 9.02
CA TRP A 487 18.74 12.38 10.26
C TRP A 487 20.10 11.73 10.00
N LYS A 488 21.06 12.01 10.89
CA LYS A 488 22.40 11.43 10.89
C LYS A 488 22.76 10.95 12.29
N PRO A 489 23.57 9.88 12.41
CA PRO A 489 24.10 9.47 13.71
C PRO A 489 24.74 10.63 14.47
N GLY A 490 24.35 10.83 15.72
CA GLY A 490 24.83 11.92 16.59
C GLY A 490 24.10 13.26 16.46
N ALA A 491 23.15 13.42 15.51
CA ALA A 491 22.38 14.65 15.36
C ALA A 491 21.24 14.83 16.40
N GLY A 492 21.06 13.85 17.28
CA GLY A 492 19.97 13.78 18.25
C GLY A 492 19.29 12.41 18.24
N PRO A 493 18.23 12.23 19.05
CA PRO A 493 17.46 10.99 19.10
C PRO A 493 17.01 10.54 17.71
N ARG A 494 16.96 9.22 17.50
CA ARG A 494 16.46 8.65 16.25
C ARG A 494 15.00 9.09 16.02
N PRO A 495 14.56 9.34 14.78
CA PRO A 495 13.16 9.63 14.46
C PRO A 495 12.17 8.55 14.94
N GLN A 496 12.64 7.30 15.10
CA GLN A 496 11.89 6.22 15.75
C GLN A 496 11.40 6.57 17.16
N VAL A 497 12.16 7.38 17.92
CA VAL A 497 11.75 7.84 19.27
C VAL A 497 10.50 8.69 19.17
N ALA A 498 10.41 9.58 18.19
CA ALA A 498 9.24 10.42 17.98
C ALA A 498 8.01 9.57 17.61
N GLN A 499 8.18 8.54 16.76
CA GLN A 499 7.10 7.58 16.47
C GLN A 499 6.59 6.89 17.75
N LEU A 500 7.50 6.33 18.55
CA LEU A 500 7.15 5.66 19.79
C LEU A 500 6.51 6.61 20.81
N ALA A 501 6.98 7.86 20.89
CA ALA A 501 6.37 8.88 21.74
C ALA A 501 4.93 9.20 21.30
N ARG A 502 4.65 9.30 19.99
CA ARG A 502 3.28 9.48 19.48
C ARG A 502 2.38 8.31 19.88
N ARG A 503 2.86 7.07 19.71
CA ARG A 503 2.15 5.86 20.12
C ARG A 503 1.79 5.87 21.61
N LEU A 504 2.76 6.16 22.47
CA LEU A 504 2.54 6.16 23.93
C LEU A 504 1.66 7.32 24.40
N LEU A 505 1.79 8.50 23.77
CA LEU A 505 0.91 9.62 24.06
C LEU A 505 -0.54 9.30 23.68
N PHE A 506 -0.76 8.66 22.53
CA PHE A 506 -2.07 8.15 22.12
C PHE A 506 -2.63 7.18 23.17
N LYS A 507 -1.86 6.17 23.59
CA LYS A 507 -2.29 5.20 24.62
C LYS A 507 -2.66 5.87 25.95
N LYS A 508 -1.94 6.92 26.34
CA LYS A 508 -2.20 7.69 27.55
C LYS A 508 -3.46 8.56 27.45
N SER A 509 -3.72 9.13 26.27
CA SER A 509 -4.66 10.25 26.10
C SER A 509 -5.99 9.84 25.46
N ALA A 510 -5.99 8.83 24.60
CA ALA A 510 -7.18 8.42 23.87
C ALA A 510 -8.14 7.61 24.77
N LYS A 511 -9.31 8.19 25.02
CA LYS A 511 -10.45 7.47 25.61
C LYS A 511 -11.24 6.70 24.55
N GLU A 512 -11.31 7.26 23.35
CA GLU A 512 -11.94 6.67 22.18
C GLU A 512 -11.02 5.58 21.59
N GLY A 513 -11.62 4.53 21.01
CA GLY A 513 -10.85 3.44 20.39
C GLY A 513 -10.14 2.50 21.36
N ARG A 514 -10.45 2.56 22.67
CA ARG A 514 -9.87 1.64 23.68
C ARG A 514 -10.12 0.17 23.38
N GLU A 515 -11.29 -0.17 22.83
CA GLU A 515 -11.61 -1.55 22.45
C GLU A 515 -10.69 -2.02 21.31
N GLU A 516 -10.58 -1.22 20.25
CA GLU A 516 -9.72 -1.52 19.10
C GLU A 516 -8.23 -1.55 19.50
N LEU A 517 -7.78 -0.60 20.31
CA LEU A 517 -6.44 -0.62 20.89
C LEU A 517 -6.21 -1.91 21.70
N SER A 518 -7.16 -2.30 22.56
CA SER A 518 -7.06 -3.52 23.36
C SER A 518 -6.99 -4.77 22.48
N ARG A 519 -7.80 -4.83 21.41
CA ARG A 519 -7.78 -5.91 20.41
C ARG A 519 -6.43 -6.01 19.70
N LEU A 520 -5.88 -4.89 19.25
CA LEU A 520 -4.58 -4.85 18.59
C LEU A 520 -3.45 -5.21 19.55
N GLN A 521 -3.45 -4.69 20.78
CA GLN A 521 -2.45 -5.06 21.80
C GLN A 521 -2.52 -6.54 22.14
N ALA A 522 -3.73 -7.12 22.23
CA ALA A 522 -3.88 -8.56 22.42
C ALA A 522 -3.28 -9.35 21.25
N CYS A 523 -3.39 -8.85 20.01
CA CYS A 523 -2.76 -9.44 18.84
C CYS A 523 -1.23 -9.33 18.88
N GLU A 524 -0.69 -8.16 19.27
CA GLU A 524 0.74 -7.90 19.36
C GLU A 524 1.45 -8.71 20.45
N ASN A 525 0.79 -8.93 21.59
CA ASN A 525 1.36 -9.65 22.73
C ASN A 525 1.32 -11.18 22.58
N ARG A 526 0.85 -11.71 21.45
CA ARG A 526 0.82 -13.17 21.25
C ARG A 526 2.23 -13.71 21.03
N PRO A 527 2.63 -14.78 21.75
CA PRO A 527 3.85 -15.51 21.44
C PRO A 527 3.85 -16.03 20.01
N VAL A 528 4.89 -15.74 19.23
CA VAL A 528 5.00 -16.16 17.82
C VAL A 528 4.97 -17.69 17.70
N ALA A 529 5.67 -18.37 18.61
CA ALA A 529 5.70 -19.83 18.65
C ALA A 529 4.31 -20.43 18.87
N SER A 530 3.55 -19.93 19.86
CA SER A 530 2.20 -20.42 20.17
C SER A 530 1.20 -20.10 19.07
N PHE A 531 1.34 -18.94 18.41
CA PHE A 531 0.50 -18.58 17.27
C PHE A 531 0.66 -19.59 16.11
N LEU A 532 1.88 -20.09 15.89
CA LEU A 532 2.21 -21.01 14.81
C LEU A 532 2.06 -22.51 15.18
N GLN A 533 1.68 -22.83 16.42
CA GLN A 533 1.41 -24.21 16.82
C GLN A 533 -0.02 -24.63 16.41
N PRO A 534 -0.22 -25.87 15.89
CA PRO A 534 -1.52 -26.37 15.42
C PRO A 534 -2.67 -26.27 16.41
#